data_AF-A0AAU6L0X5-F1
#
_entry.id   AF-A0AAU6L0X5-F1
#
_cell.length_a   1.000
_cell.length_b   1.000
_cell.length_c   1.000
_cell.angle_alpha   90.00
_cell.angle_beta   90.00
_cell.angle_gamma   90.00
#
_symmetry.space_group_name_H-M   'P 1'
#
loop_
_entity.id
_entity.type
_entity.pdbx_description
1 polymer ?
#
loop_
_entity_poly.entity_id
_entity_poly.type
_entity_poly.pdbx_seq_one_letter_code
_entity_poly.pdbx_strand_id
1 'polypeptide(L)'
;MTRPHPPPRPPRRTEGLDNSQRPAIRIRFATETCGPCPSRGQCTNSTRYGRQLTVRPQDQDAVLEHVRAEQSTEEWKAVYAIRSGIEGTIHQAVTATGARRTRYAGLGKTALAHILTATAVNLLRLDAWWTGQPLAPTRTSHLAALDLAA
;
A
#
# COMPACT_ATOMS: atom_id res chain seq x y z
N MET A 1 25.75 5.48 45.87
CA MET A 1 24.41 4.85 45.98
C MET A 1 23.51 5.46 44.91
N THR A 2 23.39 4.82 43.75
CA THR A 2 22.48 5.23 42.67
C THR A 2 21.05 4.94 43.11
N ARG A 3 20.19 5.96 43.23
CA ARG A 3 18.77 5.75 43.52
C ARG A 3 18.16 4.88 42.41
N PRO A 4 17.35 3.86 42.72
CA PRO A 4 16.66 3.08 41.70
C PRO A 4 15.80 4.01 40.84
N HIS A 5 15.91 3.85 39.52
CA HIS A 5 15.10 4.61 38.57
C HIS A 5 13.62 4.20 38.77
N PRO A 6 12.68 5.15 38.89
CA PRO A 6 11.26 4.79 39.01
C PRO A 6 10.81 3.96 37.81
N PRO A 7 9.84 3.04 38.00
CA PRO A 7 9.37 2.20 36.92
C PRO A 7 8.80 3.06 35.77
N PRO A 8 8.99 2.65 34.51
CA PRO A 8 8.51 3.38 33.36
C PRO A 8 6.99 3.50 33.41
N ARG A 9 6.46 4.68 33.06
CA ARG A 9 5.03 4.91 33.02
C ARG A 9 4.43 4.11 31.85
N PRO A 10 3.29 3.42 32.04
CA PRO A 10 2.66 2.68 30.95
C PRO A 10 2.24 3.64 29.84
N PRO A 11 2.28 3.18 28.57
CA PRO A 11 1.84 4.00 27.46
C PRO A 11 0.34 4.28 27.54
N ARG A 12 -0.07 5.50 27.21
CA ARG A 12 -1.47 5.89 27.14
C ARG A 12 -2.07 5.40 25.83
N ARG A 13 -3.18 4.67 25.90
CA ARG A 13 -3.99 4.29 24.74
C ARG A 13 -5.18 5.24 24.61
N THR A 14 -5.45 5.68 23.39
CA THR A 14 -6.63 6.47 23.04
C THR A 14 -7.19 6.02 21.71
N GLU A 15 -8.49 5.78 21.67
CA GLU A 15 -9.22 5.56 20.43
C GLU A 15 -9.38 6.86 19.66
N GLY A 16 -9.48 6.76 18.35
CA GLY A 16 -9.69 7.88 17.45
C GLY A 16 -9.71 7.43 16.00
N LEU A 17 -9.49 8.36 15.09
CA LEU A 17 -9.40 8.08 13.65
C LEU A 17 -7.97 8.26 13.14
N ASP A 18 -7.60 7.48 12.13
CA ASP A 18 -6.40 7.70 11.33
C ASP A 18 -6.61 8.82 10.27
N ASN A 19 -5.57 9.10 9.47
CA ASN A 19 -5.63 10.12 8.42
C ASN A 19 -6.61 9.74 7.28
N SER A 20 -7.03 8.48 7.21
CA SER A 20 -8.01 7.95 6.26
C SER A 20 -9.41 7.82 6.88
N GLN A 21 -9.64 8.42 8.05
CA GLN A 21 -10.91 8.36 8.79
C GLN A 21 -11.33 6.95 9.22
N ARG A 22 -10.38 6.04 9.41
CA ARG A 22 -10.64 4.69 9.94
C ARG A 22 -10.38 4.63 11.43
N PRO A 23 -11.13 3.79 12.20
CA PRO A 23 -10.87 3.60 13.62
C PRO A 23 -9.41 3.17 13.88
N ALA A 24 -8.79 3.79 14.87
CA ALA A 24 -7.39 3.59 15.23
C ALA A 24 -7.14 3.76 16.72
N ILE A 25 -6.19 3.00 17.26
CA ILE A 25 -5.70 3.13 18.62
C ILE A 25 -4.36 3.86 18.57
N ARG A 26 -4.31 5.05 19.16
CA ARG A 26 -3.07 5.82 19.34
C ARG A 26 -2.46 5.45 20.68
N ILE A 27 -1.23 4.94 20.63
CA ILE A 27 -0.41 4.56 21.78
C ILE A 27 0.66 5.64 21.95
N ARG A 28 0.61 6.38 23.06
CA ARG A 28 1.57 7.44 23.38
C ARG A 28 2.43 7.04 24.55
N PHE A 29 3.73 6.99 24.35
CA PHE A 29 4.69 6.78 25.42
C PHE A 29 5.02 8.11 26.10
N ALA A 30 5.11 8.10 27.43
CA ALA A 30 5.39 9.30 28.19
C ALA A 30 6.80 9.83 27.88
N THR A 31 6.94 11.14 27.71
CA THR A 31 8.24 11.76 27.39
C THR A 31 9.26 11.53 28.51
N GLU A 32 8.82 11.52 29.77
CA GLU A 32 9.63 11.18 30.94
C GLU A 32 10.21 9.75 30.90
N THR A 33 9.52 8.82 30.23
CA THR A 33 9.98 7.45 30.03
C THR A 33 10.82 7.28 28.77
N CYS A 34 10.44 7.94 27.66
CA CYS A 34 11.19 7.89 26.40
C CYS A 34 12.46 8.76 26.39
N GLY A 35 12.53 9.80 27.22
CA GLY A 35 13.66 10.72 27.41
C GLY A 35 14.97 10.00 27.68
N PRO A 36 15.09 9.30 28.82
CA PRO A 36 16.30 8.63 29.24
C PRO A 36 16.54 7.28 28.54
N CYS A 37 15.68 6.87 27.61
CA CYS A 37 15.75 5.55 26.98
C CYS A 37 17.00 5.44 26.08
N PRO A 38 17.93 4.49 26.33
CA PRO A 38 19.17 4.37 25.56
C PRO A 38 18.92 3.99 24.09
N SER A 39 17.81 3.31 23.79
CA SER A 39 17.42 2.96 22.42
C SER A 39 16.61 4.05 21.72
N ARG A 40 16.42 5.24 22.32
CA ARG A 40 15.61 6.32 21.73
C ARG A 40 16.04 6.65 20.30
N GLY A 41 17.36 6.71 20.04
CA GLY A 41 17.91 7.01 18.71
C GLY A 41 17.55 5.99 17.62
N GLN A 42 17.23 4.75 17.98
CA GLN A 42 16.75 3.71 17.05
C GLN A 42 15.21 3.62 17.01
N CYS A 43 14.53 4.29 17.94
CA CYS A 43 13.12 4.05 18.27
C CYS A 43 12.20 5.18 17.80
N THR A 44 12.64 6.44 17.86
CA THR A 44 11.87 7.61 17.40
C THR A 44 12.78 8.79 17.08
N ASN A 45 12.47 9.50 15.99
CA ASN A 45 13.14 10.76 15.62
C ASN A 45 12.50 11.98 16.31
N SER A 46 11.47 11.80 17.15
CA SER A 46 10.83 12.92 17.83
C SER A 46 11.75 13.51 18.90
N THR A 47 11.99 14.83 18.81
CA THR A 47 12.76 15.59 19.80
C THR A 47 11.88 16.13 20.93
N ARG A 48 10.60 16.37 20.67
CA ARG A 48 9.66 17.04 21.60
C ARG A 48 8.76 16.09 22.39
N TYR A 49 8.43 14.92 21.83
CA TYR A 49 7.49 13.98 22.43
C TYR A 49 8.12 12.58 22.58
N GLY A 50 7.53 11.74 23.42
CA GLY A 50 7.82 10.30 23.42
C GLY A 50 7.37 9.61 22.14
N ARG A 51 7.68 8.31 21.99
CA ARG A 51 7.24 7.51 20.84
C ARG A 51 5.71 7.54 20.75
N GLN A 52 5.19 7.59 19.53
CA GLN A 52 3.78 7.44 19.25
C GLN A 52 3.60 6.34 18.22
N LEU A 53 2.66 5.43 18.46
CA LEU A 53 2.26 4.39 17.52
C LEU A 53 0.78 4.54 17.23
N THR A 54 0.41 4.35 15.98
CA THR A 54 -0.98 4.22 15.56
C THR A 54 -1.16 2.80 15.09
N VAL A 55 -1.98 2.04 15.80
CA VAL A 55 -2.31 0.65 15.46
C VAL A 55 -3.81 0.56 15.18
N ARG A 56 -4.25 -0.47 14.46
CA ARG A 56 -5.67 -0.70 14.25
C ARG A 56 -6.29 -1.34 15.51
N PRO A 57 -7.62 -1.29 15.62
CA PRO A 57 -8.37 -2.14 16.53
C PRO A 57 -8.13 -3.63 16.28
N GLN A 58 -8.16 -4.44 17.33
CA GLN A 58 -7.79 -5.85 17.31
C GLN A 58 -8.70 -6.69 16.39
N ASP A 59 -9.99 -6.38 16.36
CA ASP A 59 -10.98 -6.99 15.48
C ASP A 59 -10.62 -6.77 14.00
N GLN A 60 -10.19 -5.56 13.64
CA GLN A 60 -9.75 -5.26 12.27
C GLN A 60 -8.43 -5.96 11.93
N ASP A 61 -7.49 -6.00 12.86
CA ASP A 61 -6.22 -6.70 12.66
C ASP A 61 -6.44 -8.21 12.48
N ALA A 62 -7.35 -8.83 13.26
CA ALA A 62 -7.70 -10.25 13.12
C ALA A 62 -8.31 -10.56 11.75
N VAL A 63 -9.20 -9.69 11.25
CA VAL A 63 -9.76 -9.83 9.89
C VAL A 63 -8.66 -9.71 8.83
N LEU A 64 -7.74 -8.75 8.97
CA LEU A 64 -6.63 -8.58 8.02
C LEU A 64 -5.67 -9.76 8.03
N GLU A 65 -5.40 -10.34 9.20
CA GLU A 65 -4.56 -11.53 9.33
C GLU A 65 -5.21 -12.74 8.66
N HIS A 66 -6.51 -12.95 8.85
CA HIS A 66 -7.26 -13.98 8.16
C HIS A 66 -7.21 -13.81 6.63
N VAL A 67 -7.49 -12.61 6.13
CA VAL A 67 -7.43 -12.30 4.70
C VAL A 67 -6.02 -12.50 4.15
N ARG A 68 -4.96 -12.15 4.90
CA ARG A 68 -3.57 -12.40 4.48
C ARG A 68 -3.24 -13.88 4.40
N ALA A 69 -3.76 -14.68 5.33
CA ALA A 69 -3.61 -16.13 5.28
C ALA A 69 -4.28 -16.70 4.03
N GLU A 70 -5.51 -16.26 3.72
CA GLU A 70 -6.19 -16.64 2.47
C GLU A 70 -5.41 -16.21 1.23
N GLN A 71 -4.83 -15.00 1.21
CA GLN A 71 -4.00 -14.50 0.11
C GLN A 71 -2.77 -15.36 -0.21
N SER A 72 -2.29 -16.12 0.76
CA SER A 72 -1.14 -17.01 0.56
C SER A 72 -1.49 -18.29 -0.21
N THR A 73 -2.78 -18.64 -0.26
CA THR A 73 -3.27 -19.85 -0.94
C THR A 73 -3.19 -19.74 -2.45
N GLU A 74 -2.99 -20.88 -3.12
CA GLU A 74 -2.83 -20.90 -4.58
C GLU A 74 -4.16 -20.64 -5.29
N GLU A 75 -5.27 -21.06 -4.69
CA GLU A 75 -6.63 -20.79 -5.15
C GLU A 75 -6.91 -19.29 -5.16
N TRP A 76 -6.53 -18.58 -4.09
CA TRP A 76 -6.69 -17.13 -4.02
C TRP A 76 -5.83 -16.42 -5.06
N LYS A 77 -4.57 -16.84 -5.22
CA LYS A 77 -3.67 -16.28 -6.25
C LYS A 77 -4.19 -16.51 -7.66
N ALA A 78 -4.74 -17.69 -7.97
CA ALA A 78 -5.30 -17.99 -9.28
C ALA A 78 -6.48 -17.06 -9.62
N VAL A 79 -7.38 -16.83 -8.67
CA VAL A 79 -8.49 -15.86 -8.82
C VAL A 79 -7.95 -14.44 -8.96
N TYR A 80 -6.96 -14.07 -8.14
CA TYR A 80 -6.40 -12.71 -8.15
C TYR A 80 -5.56 -12.42 -9.40
N ALA A 81 -4.92 -13.42 -10.01
CA ALA A 81 -4.14 -13.27 -11.23
C ALA A 81 -4.98 -12.73 -12.40
N ILE A 82 -6.25 -13.13 -12.49
CA ILE A 82 -7.21 -12.58 -13.46
C ILE A 82 -7.37 -11.07 -13.24
N ARG A 83 -7.44 -10.63 -11.98
CA ARG A 83 -7.56 -9.22 -11.61
C ARG A 83 -6.25 -8.45 -11.84
N SER A 84 -5.08 -9.03 -11.59
CA SER A 84 -3.78 -8.37 -11.81
C SER A 84 -3.60 -7.90 -13.26
N GLY A 85 -4.23 -8.57 -14.24
CA GLY A 85 -4.25 -8.11 -15.63
C GLY A 85 -4.83 -6.71 -15.84
N ILE A 86 -5.69 -6.22 -14.93
CA ILE A 86 -6.29 -4.88 -15.04
C ILE A 86 -5.27 -3.77 -14.78
N GLU A 87 -4.32 -3.97 -13.88
CA GLU A 87 -3.32 -2.95 -13.53
C GLU A 87 -2.38 -2.69 -14.72
N GLY A 88 -1.95 -3.76 -15.41
CA GLY A 88 -1.19 -3.65 -16.65
C GLY A 88 -1.98 -2.95 -17.76
N THR A 89 -3.29 -3.22 -17.85
CA THR A 89 -4.18 -2.55 -18.81
C THR A 89 -4.35 -1.05 -18.51
N ILE A 90 -4.56 -0.69 -17.23
CA ILE A 90 -4.64 0.71 -16.80
C ILE A 90 -3.31 1.41 -17.08
N HIS A 91 -2.19 0.80 -16.75
CA HIS A 91 -0.87 1.35 -17.05
C HIS A 91 -0.70 1.60 -18.54
N GLN A 92 -1.00 0.61 -19.39
CA GLN A 92 -0.94 0.73 -20.85
C GLN A 92 -1.82 1.87 -21.37
N ALA A 93 -3.06 2.00 -20.89
CA ALA A 93 -3.94 3.10 -21.27
C ALA A 93 -3.36 4.47 -20.85
N VAL A 94 -2.75 4.56 -19.67
CA VAL A 94 -2.12 5.81 -19.22
C VAL A 94 -0.89 6.15 -20.07
N THR A 95 0.00 5.20 -20.33
CA THR A 95 1.27 5.48 -21.01
C THR A 95 1.14 5.59 -22.52
N ALA A 96 0.26 4.80 -23.15
CA ALA A 96 0.11 4.80 -24.60
C ALA A 96 -0.88 5.87 -25.11
N THR A 97 -1.93 6.19 -24.33
CA THR A 97 -2.99 7.10 -24.80
C THR A 97 -3.20 8.33 -23.92
N GLY A 98 -2.57 8.41 -22.74
CA GLY A 98 -2.72 9.55 -21.84
C GLY A 98 -4.06 9.56 -21.09
N ALA A 99 -4.68 8.39 -20.88
CA ALA A 99 -6.05 8.22 -20.35
C ALA A 99 -6.41 8.97 -19.05
N ARG A 100 -5.44 9.49 -18.29
CA ARG A 100 -5.71 10.28 -17.07
C ARG A 100 -6.29 11.66 -17.35
N ARG A 101 -6.18 12.17 -18.58
CA ARG A 101 -6.66 13.50 -18.96
C ARG A 101 -7.35 13.45 -20.31
N THR A 102 -8.44 14.19 -20.44
CA THR A 102 -9.13 14.43 -21.70
C THR A 102 -9.12 15.92 -22.02
N ARG A 103 -9.00 16.26 -23.31
CA ARG A 103 -9.11 17.65 -23.79
C ARG A 103 -10.57 18.12 -23.89
N TYR A 104 -11.53 17.19 -23.78
CA TYR A 104 -12.94 17.47 -23.96
C TYR A 104 -13.62 17.75 -22.62
N ALA A 105 -14.48 18.77 -22.58
CA ALA A 105 -15.33 19.07 -21.44
C ALA A 105 -16.67 18.32 -21.52
N GLY A 106 -17.12 17.76 -20.39
CA GLY A 106 -18.40 17.07 -20.24
C GLY A 106 -18.29 15.53 -20.24
N LEU A 107 -19.17 14.88 -19.47
CA LEU A 107 -19.14 13.42 -19.25
C LEU A 107 -19.35 12.62 -20.53
N GLY A 108 -20.27 13.02 -21.41
CA GLY A 108 -20.53 12.30 -22.66
C GLY A 108 -19.32 12.26 -23.61
N LYS A 109 -18.62 13.40 -23.77
CA LYS A 109 -17.39 13.46 -24.59
C LYS A 109 -16.24 12.71 -23.95
N THR A 110 -16.14 12.75 -22.61
CA THR A 110 -15.14 12.00 -21.85
C THR A 110 -15.35 10.49 -21.97
N ALA A 111 -16.60 10.03 -21.88
CA ALA A 111 -16.96 8.63 -22.11
C ALA A 111 -16.54 8.17 -23.52
N LEU A 112 -16.87 8.94 -24.56
CA LEU A 112 -16.43 8.63 -25.93
C LEU A 112 -14.90 8.57 -26.05
N ALA A 113 -14.18 9.51 -25.45
CA ALA A 113 -12.71 9.51 -25.45
C ALA A 113 -12.12 8.26 -24.77
N HIS A 114 -12.74 7.78 -23.69
CA HIS A 114 -12.35 6.54 -23.03
C HIS A 114 -12.67 5.29 -23.85
N ILE A 115 -13.80 5.26 -24.56
CA ILE A 115 -14.12 4.16 -25.49
C ILE A 115 -13.05 4.10 -26.59
N LEU A 116 -12.71 5.24 -27.20
CA LEU A 116 -11.67 5.31 -28.23
C LEU A 116 -10.28 4.90 -27.68
N THR A 117 -9.96 5.29 -26.45
CA THR A 117 -8.76 4.83 -25.74
C THR A 117 -8.74 3.31 -25.59
N ALA A 118 -9.84 2.70 -25.14
CA ALA A 118 -9.93 1.26 -24.98
C ALA A 118 -9.79 0.54 -26.33
N THR A 119 -10.41 1.07 -27.39
CA THR A 119 -10.24 0.56 -28.75
C THR A 119 -8.77 0.63 -29.20
N ALA A 120 -8.09 1.77 -28.98
CA ALA A 120 -6.68 1.91 -29.31
C ALA A 120 -5.79 0.91 -28.57
N VAL A 121 -6.05 0.67 -27.28
CA VAL A 121 -5.34 -0.36 -26.50
C VAL A 121 -5.55 -1.76 -27.09
N ASN A 122 -6.78 -2.10 -27.51
CA ASN A 122 -7.05 -3.38 -28.15
C ASN A 122 -6.30 -3.53 -29.48
N LEU A 123 -6.24 -2.48 -30.30
CA LEU A 123 -5.50 -2.48 -31.56
C LEU A 123 -3.99 -2.68 -31.34
N LEU A 124 -3.39 -1.99 -30.35
CA LEU A 124 -1.99 -2.18 -29.98
C LEU A 124 -1.68 -3.62 -29.53
N ARG A 125 -2.62 -4.26 -28.82
CA ARG A 125 -2.46 -5.66 -28.38
C ARG A 125 -2.55 -6.64 -29.54
N LEU A 126 -3.49 -6.41 -30.46
CA LEU A 126 -3.63 -7.21 -31.66
C LEU A 126 -2.37 -7.11 -32.54
N ASP A 127 -1.85 -5.90 -32.74
CA ASP A 127 -0.59 -5.66 -33.45
C ASP A 127 0.59 -6.39 -32.79
N ALA A 128 0.73 -6.27 -31.47
CA ALA A 128 1.77 -6.99 -30.72
C ALA A 128 1.65 -8.51 -30.88
N TRP A 129 0.43 -9.06 -30.88
CA TRP A 129 0.19 -10.47 -31.11
C TRP A 129 0.59 -10.91 -32.52
N TRP A 130 0.18 -10.16 -33.55
CA TRP A 130 0.53 -10.46 -34.94
C TRP A 130 2.03 -10.36 -35.23
N THR A 131 2.73 -9.45 -34.56
CA THR A 131 4.18 -9.22 -34.74
C THR A 131 5.04 -10.05 -33.79
N GLY A 132 4.45 -10.89 -32.94
CA GLY A 132 5.16 -11.71 -31.97
C GLY A 132 5.87 -10.91 -30.87
N GLN A 133 5.45 -9.67 -30.63
CA GLN A 133 5.99 -8.85 -29.54
C GLN A 133 5.43 -9.34 -28.20
N PRO A 134 6.29 -9.82 -27.28
CA PRO A 134 5.81 -10.32 -25.99
C PRO A 134 5.20 -9.18 -25.16
N LEU A 135 4.13 -9.48 -24.43
CA LEU A 135 3.61 -8.58 -23.40
C LEU A 135 4.71 -8.32 -22.37
N ALA A 136 4.82 -7.08 -21.90
CA ALA A 136 5.83 -6.70 -20.93
C ALA A 136 5.76 -7.64 -19.70
N PRO A 137 6.90 -8.21 -19.25
CA PRO A 137 6.90 -9.11 -18.12
C PRO A 137 6.44 -8.40 -16.85
N THR A 138 5.83 -9.14 -15.93
CA THR A 138 5.47 -8.63 -14.61
C THR A 138 6.71 -8.06 -13.95
N ARG A 139 6.66 -6.78 -13.56
CA ARG A 139 7.77 -6.11 -12.88
C ARG A 139 8.05 -6.82 -11.55
N THR A 140 9.24 -7.38 -11.41
CA THR A 140 9.75 -7.88 -10.13
C THR A 140 10.22 -6.69 -9.28
N SER A 141 9.76 -6.61 -8.03
CA SER A 141 10.27 -5.60 -7.09
C SER A 141 11.71 -5.94 -6.69
N HIS A 142 12.49 -4.95 -6.25
CA HIS A 142 13.86 -5.18 -5.76
C HIS A 142 13.89 -6.18 -4.59
N LEU A 143 12.87 -6.17 -3.73
CA LEU A 143 12.75 -7.10 -2.62
C LEU A 143 12.50 -8.53 -3.13
N ALA A 144 11.53 -8.71 -4.04
CA ALA A 144 11.24 -10.03 -4.61
C ALA A 144 12.42 -10.60 -5.42
N ALA A 145 13.23 -9.72 -6.03
CA ALA A 145 14.45 -10.13 -6.71
C ALA A 145 15.52 -10.69 -5.76
N LEU A 146 15.54 -10.27 -4.49
CA LEU A 146 16.44 -10.85 -3.48
C LEU A 146 16.00 -12.27 -3.09
N ASP A 147 14.70 -12.50 -2.92
CA ASP A 147 14.16 -13.83 -2.61
C ASP A 147 14.38 -14.85 -3.74
N LEU A 148 14.39 -14.39 -4.99
CA LEU A 148 14.67 -15.24 -6.17
C LEU A 148 16.17 -15.54 -6.36
N ALA A 149 17.05 -14.77 -5.71
CA ALA A 149 18.50 -14.90 -5.82
C ALA A 149 19.13 -15.69 -4.66
N ALA A 150 18.35 -16.02 -3.63
CA ALA A 150 18.73 -16.84 -2.48
C ALA A 150 18.46 -18.33 -2.74
#